data_AF-A0A8J8FRD2-F1
#
_entry.id   AF-A0A8J8FRD2-F1
#
_cell.length_a   1.000
_cell.length_b   1.000
_cell.length_c   1.000
_cell.angle_alpha   90.00
_cell.angle_beta   90.00
_cell.angle_gamma   90.00
#
_symmetry.space_group_name_H-M   'P 1'
#
loop_
_entity.id
_entity.type
_entity.pdbx_description
1 polymer ?
#
loop_
_entity_poly.entity_id
_entity_poly.type
_entity_poly.pdbx_seq_one_letter_code
_entity_poly.pdbx_strand_id
1 'polypeptide(L)'
;MKYYNYKARQAGMTLIELTVVLLVLVGLAGLLIPYVQGFVGKTHDSTGASNIQSLNNAIQRYAVEHYDNFPDNMDSLVEDAAGTPAIYTKMMDSIMPMGGAANSYFSLLPLDTVTAKQLTNVGINNLKNMDPATGDATFANINTTTPDVGVAAAANVLALQDGVAMTTVLSNLAHVMGKPVDTTANHYIVLGLGDDSTIAGSTVSDVPVHFSQNGNMGANNAYNHFVVVFEVLKTGCSDGVAVDAAACDTAGGTWTNPDNHKARFVGSAMAMGMGNFEGLGGSMIRYYENTAQN
;
A
#
# COMPACT_ATOMS: atom_id res chain seq x y z
N MET A 1 15.91 26.92 -77.24
CA MET A 1 15.21 27.22 -75.98
C MET A 1 16.21 27.13 -74.83
N LYS A 2 16.25 28.13 -73.94
CA LYS A 2 17.14 28.13 -72.75
C LYS A 2 16.29 27.75 -71.53
N TYR A 3 16.62 26.62 -70.89
CA TYR A 3 15.96 26.16 -69.65
C TYR A 3 16.66 26.80 -68.45
N TYR A 4 15.94 27.58 -67.65
CA TYR A 4 16.44 28.10 -66.37
C TYR A 4 16.14 27.09 -65.27
N ASN A 5 17.21 26.57 -64.66
CA ASN A 5 17.14 25.64 -63.54
C ASN A 5 16.89 26.44 -62.25
N TYR A 6 15.69 26.35 -61.67
CA TYR A 6 15.35 27.01 -60.40
C TYR A 6 15.95 26.24 -59.21
N LYS A 7 17.26 26.38 -58.97
CA LYS A 7 17.84 26.03 -57.66
C LYS A 7 17.58 27.18 -56.69
N ALA A 8 16.64 27.00 -55.78
CA ALA A 8 16.45 27.90 -54.64
C ALA A 8 17.76 27.98 -53.85
N ARG A 9 18.31 29.19 -53.67
CA ARG A 9 19.49 29.40 -52.83
C ARG A 9 19.08 29.21 -51.37
N GLN A 10 19.72 28.28 -50.69
CA GLN A 10 19.59 28.12 -49.24
C GLN A 10 20.17 29.37 -48.59
N ALA A 11 19.30 30.26 -48.10
CA ALA A 11 19.71 31.43 -47.34
C ALA A 11 20.25 30.95 -45.98
N GLY A 12 21.50 31.29 -45.67
CA GLY A 12 22.07 31.01 -44.36
C GLY A 12 21.36 31.84 -43.30
N MET A 13 20.95 31.19 -42.20
CA MET A 13 20.34 31.85 -41.05
C MET A 13 21.35 32.82 -40.41
N THR A 14 20.92 34.05 -40.11
CA THR A 14 21.81 35.06 -39.53
C THR A 14 22.10 34.77 -38.05
N LEU A 15 23.28 35.18 -37.56
CA LEU A 15 23.61 35.06 -36.14
C LEU A 15 22.59 35.78 -35.24
N ILE A 16 22.06 36.92 -35.69
CA ILE A 16 21.07 37.68 -34.92
C ILE A 16 19.73 36.94 -34.81
N GLU A 17 19.25 36.30 -35.89
CA GLU A 17 18.06 35.45 -35.84
C GLU A 17 18.23 34.31 -34.84
N LEU A 18 19.39 33.64 -34.86
CA LEU A 18 19.69 32.58 -33.90
C LEU A 18 19.66 33.10 -32.46
N THR A 19 20.27 34.25 -32.18
CA THR A 19 20.30 34.80 -30.82
C THR A 19 18.93 35.27 -30.32
N VAL A 20 18.10 35.87 -31.19
CA VAL A 20 16.75 36.30 -30.84
C VAL A 20 15.86 35.09 -30.55
N VAL A 21 15.94 34.05 -31.38
CA VAL A 21 15.20 32.79 -31.16
C VAL A 21 15.63 32.16 -29.83
N LEU A 22 16.93 32.13 -29.53
CA LEU A 22 17.44 31.62 -28.25
C LEU A 22 16.90 32.41 -27.05
N LEU A 23 16.86 33.74 -27.15
CA LEU A 23 16.32 34.61 -26.10
C LEU A 23 14.82 34.35 -25.85
N VAL A 24 14.04 34.18 -26.91
CA VAL A 24 12.62 33.80 -26.83
C VAL A 24 12.46 32.41 -26.23
N LEU A 25 13.26 31.43 -26.63
CA LEU A 25 13.19 30.06 -26.09
C LEU A 25 13.55 30.00 -24.60
N VAL A 26 14.56 30.74 -24.15
CA VAL A 26 14.91 30.83 -22.71
C VAL A 26 13.80 31.53 -21.93
N GLY A 27 13.23 32.61 -22.47
CA GLY A 27 12.09 33.30 -21.86
C GLY A 27 10.85 32.42 -21.74
N LEU A 28 10.50 31.68 -22.80
CA LEU A 28 9.38 30.75 -22.79
C LEU A 28 9.63 29.56 -21.87
N ALA A 29 10.84 28.99 -21.86
CA ALA A 29 11.20 27.92 -20.94
C ALA A 29 11.06 28.37 -19.48
N GLY A 30 11.50 29.60 -19.15
CA GLY A 30 11.35 30.19 -17.83
C GLY A 30 9.90 30.29 -17.36
N LEU A 31 8.97 30.60 -18.28
CA LEU A 31 7.53 30.65 -17.97
C LEU A 31 6.90 29.26 -17.82
N LEU A 32 7.44 28.23 -18.48
CA LEU A 32 6.88 26.87 -18.49
C LEU A 32 7.37 25.99 -17.33
N ILE A 33 8.55 26.26 -16.75
CA ILE A 33 9.10 25.48 -15.61
C ILE A 33 8.10 25.30 -14.44
N PRO A 34 7.43 26.35 -13.92
CA PRO A 34 6.49 26.17 -12.80
C PRO A 34 5.25 25.34 -13.18
N TYR A 35 4.91 25.25 -14.46
CA TYR A 35 3.76 24.47 -14.93
C TYR A 35 4.02 22.97 -14.85
N VAL A 36 5.25 22.51 -15.12
CA VAL A 36 5.57 21.07 -15.25
C VAL A 36 5.76 20.37 -13.90
N GLN A 37 6.23 21.08 -12.86
CA GLN A 37 6.53 20.46 -11.56
C GLN A 37 5.29 19.89 -10.84
N GLY A 38 4.13 20.55 -10.97
CA GLY A 38 2.89 20.08 -10.36
C GLY A 38 2.23 18.88 -11.06
N PHE A 39 2.53 18.63 -12.34
CA PHE A 39 1.96 17.50 -13.06
C PHE A 39 2.59 16.17 -12.66
N VAL A 40 3.88 16.14 -12.35
CA VAL A 40 4.57 14.90 -11.96
C VAL A 40 3.97 14.33 -10.68
N GLY A 41 3.75 15.16 -9.65
CA GLY A 41 3.11 14.73 -8.41
C GLY A 41 1.67 14.25 -8.61
N LYS A 42 0.85 15.01 -9.34
CA LYS A 42 -0.54 14.62 -9.62
C LYS A 42 -0.64 13.32 -10.43
N THR A 43 0.21 13.14 -11.43
CA THR A 43 0.24 11.89 -12.24
C THR A 43 0.73 10.72 -11.41
N HIS A 44 1.71 10.94 -10.53
CA HIS A 44 2.20 9.94 -9.59
C HIS A 44 1.09 9.46 -8.63
N ASP A 45 0.42 10.39 -7.96
CA ASP A 45 -0.71 10.08 -7.07
C ASP A 45 -1.87 9.40 -7.82
N SER A 46 -2.20 9.88 -9.03
CA SER A 46 -3.25 9.30 -9.87
C SER A 46 -2.93 7.87 -10.33
N THR A 47 -1.65 7.57 -10.60
CA THR A 47 -1.21 6.21 -10.93
C THR A 47 -1.34 5.29 -9.72
N GLY A 48 -0.95 5.78 -8.53
CA GLY A 48 -1.14 5.06 -7.27
C GLY A 48 -2.61 4.72 -7.00
N ALA A 49 -3.50 5.71 -7.11
CA ALA A 49 -4.94 5.50 -6.96
C ALA A 49 -5.52 4.49 -7.97
N SER A 50 -5.09 4.57 -9.23
CA SER A 50 -5.52 3.66 -10.30
C SER A 50 -5.07 2.22 -10.04
N ASN A 51 -3.85 2.03 -9.53
CA ASN A 51 -3.33 0.73 -9.14
C ASN A 51 -4.10 0.16 -7.94
N ILE A 52 -4.36 0.98 -6.90
CA ILE A 52 -5.19 0.56 -5.75
C ILE A 52 -6.58 0.11 -6.22
N GLN A 53 -7.24 0.87 -7.08
CA GLN A 53 -8.56 0.51 -7.61
C GLN A 53 -8.51 -0.79 -8.41
N SER A 54 -7.48 -0.97 -9.24
CA SER A 54 -7.28 -2.17 -10.04
C SER A 54 -7.07 -3.41 -9.16
N LEU A 55 -6.26 -3.28 -8.10
CA LEU A 55 -6.02 -4.35 -7.12
C LEU A 55 -7.28 -4.70 -6.33
N ASN A 56 -8.06 -3.70 -5.90
CA ASN A 56 -9.33 -3.95 -5.22
C ASN A 56 -10.29 -4.81 -6.07
N ASN A 57 -10.38 -4.51 -7.37
CA ASN A 57 -11.18 -5.29 -8.31
C ASN A 57 -10.59 -6.70 -8.52
N ALA A 58 -9.27 -6.82 -8.66
CA ALA A 58 -8.60 -8.09 -8.89
C ALA A 58 -8.71 -9.04 -7.69
N ILE A 59 -8.61 -8.53 -6.46
CA ILE A 59 -8.74 -9.32 -5.22
C ILE A 59 -10.19 -9.80 -5.07
N GLN A 60 -11.18 -8.94 -5.32
CA GLN A 60 -12.58 -9.36 -5.27
C GLN A 60 -12.89 -10.40 -6.36
N ARG A 61 -12.34 -10.23 -7.56
CA ARG A 61 -12.46 -11.23 -8.62
C ARG A 61 -11.81 -12.55 -8.20
N TYR A 62 -10.63 -12.49 -7.57
CA TYR A 62 -9.92 -13.68 -7.09
C TYR A 62 -10.78 -14.44 -6.08
N ALA A 63 -11.38 -13.73 -5.13
CA ALA A 63 -12.28 -14.32 -4.13
C ALA A 63 -13.47 -15.04 -4.78
N VAL A 64 -14.08 -14.44 -5.80
CA VAL A 64 -15.18 -15.08 -6.54
C VAL A 64 -14.70 -16.30 -7.33
N GLU A 65 -13.54 -16.22 -8.00
CA GLU A 65 -12.98 -17.32 -8.78
C GLU A 65 -12.50 -18.50 -7.90
N HIS A 66 -12.14 -18.25 -6.63
CA HIS A 66 -11.59 -19.23 -5.70
C HIS A 66 -12.54 -19.57 -4.53
N TYR A 67 -13.85 -19.47 -4.72
CA TYR A 67 -14.87 -19.89 -3.74
C TYR A 67 -14.77 -19.17 -2.39
N ASP A 68 -14.76 -17.84 -2.41
CA ASP A 68 -14.59 -16.94 -1.25
C ASP A 68 -13.23 -17.05 -0.55
N ASN A 69 -12.21 -17.60 -1.23
CA ASN A 69 -10.83 -17.59 -0.74
C ASN A 69 -10.03 -16.43 -1.33
N PHE A 70 -9.29 -15.73 -0.50
CA PHE A 70 -8.36 -14.68 -0.88
C PHE A 70 -6.99 -15.26 -1.27
N PRO A 71 -6.11 -14.44 -1.89
CA PRO A 71 -4.76 -14.88 -2.24
C PRO A 71 -4.00 -15.41 -1.01
N ASP A 72 -3.23 -16.47 -1.21
CA ASP A 72 -2.30 -17.02 -0.21
C ASP A 72 -0.87 -16.55 -0.53
N ASN A 73 0.11 -16.90 0.31
CA ASN A 73 1.53 -16.59 0.11
C ASN A 73 1.81 -15.08 -0.04
N MET A 74 1.01 -14.24 0.61
CA MET A 74 1.28 -12.81 0.70
C MET A 74 2.45 -12.53 1.63
N ASP A 75 3.09 -11.39 1.44
CA ASP A 75 4.23 -10.98 2.26
C ASP A 75 3.74 -10.67 3.68
N SER A 76 4.36 -11.31 4.68
CA SER A 76 3.98 -11.13 6.09
C SER A 76 4.27 -9.72 6.61
N LEU A 77 5.19 -9.00 5.94
CA LEU A 77 5.70 -7.70 6.37
C LEU A 77 6.40 -7.74 7.74
N VAL A 78 6.73 -8.95 8.20
CA VAL A 78 7.42 -9.25 9.45
C VAL A 78 8.74 -9.92 9.08
N GLU A 79 9.81 -9.50 9.73
CA GLU A 79 11.11 -10.16 9.66
C GLU A 79 11.33 -11.00 10.92
N ASP A 80 11.85 -12.21 10.74
CA ASP A 80 12.32 -13.03 11.86
C ASP A 80 13.85 -12.99 11.92
N ALA A 81 14.37 -11.99 12.63
CA ALA A 81 15.79 -11.88 12.91
C ALA A 81 16.11 -12.68 14.18
N ALA A 82 16.67 -13.88 14.00
CA ALA A 82 17.16 -14.75 15.07
C ALA A 82 16.10 -15.20 16.11
N GLY A 83 14.87 -15.46 15.67
CA GLY A 83 13.78 -15.95 16.53
C GLY A 83 13.02 -14.85 17.26
N THR A 84 13.27 -13.57 16.93
CA THR A 84 12.51 -12.44 17.45
C THR A 84 11.78 -11.74 16.29
N PRO A 85 10.44 -11.78 16.28
CA PRO A 85 9.65 -11.14 15.23
C PRO A 85 9.76 -9.62 15.35
N ALA A 86 10.11 -8.96 14.25
CA ALA A 86 10.16 -7.51 14.12
C ALA A 86 9.39 -7.04 12.89
N ILE A 87 8.96 -5.78 12.89
CA ILE A 87 8.39 -5.16 11.68
C ILE A 87 9.50 -5.08 10.63
N TYR A 88 9.19 -5.40 9.38
CA TYR A 88 10.17 -5.36 8.31
C TYR A 88 10.83 -3.99 8.20
N THR A 89 12.14 -3.95 8.44
CA THR A 89 12.90 -2.70 8.61
C THR A 89 12.97 -1.85 7.36
N LYS A 90 12.75 -2.44 6.17
CA LYS A 90 12.73 -1.72 4.89
C LYS A 90 11.33 -1.23 4.48
N MET A 91 10.37 -1.22 5.41
CA MET A 91 9.12 -0.49 5.20
C MET A 91 9.37 1.00 5.11
N MET A 92 8.62 1.71 4.26
CA MET A 92 8.77 3.17 4.16
C MET A 92 8.45 3.88 5.48
N ASP A 93 7.50 3.36 6.26
CA ASP A 93 7.19 3.87 7.59
C ASP A 93 8.35 3.64 8.57
N SER A 94 8.99 2.48 8.51
CA SER A 94 10.16 2.16 9.35
C SER A 94 11.40 2.97 8.95
N ILE A 95 11.58 3.26 7.66
CA ILE A 95 12.71 4.06 7.15
C ILE A 95 12.50 5.56 7.42
N MET A 96 11.27 6.07 7.30
CA MET A 96 10.93 7.47 7.52
C MET A 96 9.76 7.63 8.49
N PRO A 97 9.91 7.28 9.77
CA PRO A 97 8.82 7.38 10.72
C PRO A 97 8.52 8.85 11.06
N MET A 98 7.24 9.24 11.07
CA MET A 98 6.84 10.61 11.39
C MET A 98 7.12 10.93 12.87
N GLY A 99 8.14 11.73 13.17
CA GLY A 99 8.47 12.07 14.55
C GLY A 99 9.04 10.89 15.36
N GLY A 100 9.63 9.89 14.69
CA GLY A 100 10.34 8.77 15.32
C GLY A 100 9.53 7.47 15.43
N ALA A 101 10.22 6.37 15.74
CA ALA A 101 9.69 5.00 15.64
C ALA A 101 8.40 4.74 16.45
N ALA A 102 8.18 5.47 17.56
CA ALA A 102 6.96 5.36 18.37
C ALA A 102 5.68 5.85 17.66
N ASN A 103 5.82 6.48 16.49
CA ASN A 103 4.71 6.93 15.66
C ASN A 103 4.48 6.05 14.42
N SER A 104 5.08 4.87 14.37
CA SER A 104 4.76 3.89 13.33
C SER A 104 3.29 3.51 13.40
N TYR A 105 2.62 3.48 12.25
CA TYR A 105 1.23 3.03 12.15
C TYR A 105 1.09 1.51 12.09
N PHE A 106 2.20 0.79 12.25
CA PHE A 106 2.23 -0.65 12.28
C PHE A 106 2.57 -1.18 13.68
N SER A 107 1.89 -2.25 14.06
CA SER A 107 2.20 -3.04 15.26
C SER A 107 2.27 -4.52 14.94
N LEU A 108 3.11 -5.22 15.70
CA LEU A 108 3.14 -6.67 15.69
C LEU A 108 1.95 -7.18 16.50
N LEU A 109 1.08 -7.95 15.86
CA LEU A 109 -0.02 -8.65 16.48
C LEU A 109 0.30 -10.15 16.53
N PRO A 110 0.55 -10.73 17.71
CA PRO A 110 0.60 -12.18 17.84
C PRO A 110 -0.81 -12.73 17.65
N LEU A 111 -0.97 -13.62 16.68
CA LEU A 111 -2.25 -14.27 16.41
C LEU A 111 -2.60 -15.22 17.55
N ASP A 112 -3.83 -15.15 18.01
CA ASP A 112 -4.43 -16.22 18.81
C ASP A 112 -5.00 -17.31 17.90
N THR A 113 -5.52 -18.39 18.49
CA THR A 113 -6.10 -19.49 17.71
C THR A 113 -7.32 -19.05 16.90
N VAL A 114 -8.06 -18.04 17.38
CA VAL A 114 -9.34 -17.62 16.81
C VAL A 114 -9.13 -16.69 15.61
N THR A 115 -8.31 -15.66 15.77
CA THR A 115 -7.87 -14.72 14.73
C THR A 115 -7.09 -15.43 13.62
N ALA A 116 -6.20 -16.37 13.96
CA ALA A 116 -5.55 -17.23 12.95
C ALA A 116 -6.60 -18.00 12.13
N LYS A 117 -7.60 -18.59 12.80
CA LYS A 117 -8.68 -19.33 12.12
C LYS A 117 -9.51 -18.42 11.21
N GLN A 118 -9.78 -17.18 11.60
CA GLN A 118 -10.52 -16.22 10.75
C GLN A 118 -9.80 -15.95 9.42
N LEU A 119 -8.46 -15.90 9.42
CA LEU A 119 -7.64 -15.76 8.22
C LEU A 119 -7.59 -17.06 7.40
N THR A 120 -7.36 -18.20 8.04
CA THR A 120 -7.30 -19.49 7.33
C THR A 120 -8.66 -19.89 6.75
N ASN A 121 -9.77 -19.48 7.38
CA ASN A 121 -11.14 -19.71 6.88
C ASN A 121 -11.42 -18.98 5.56
N VAL A 122 -10.59 -18.02 5.18
CA VAL A 122 -10.66 -17.29 3.91
C VAL A 122 -9.50 -17.62 2.98
N GLY A 123 -8.80 -18.73 3.22
CA GLY A 123 -7.77 -19.26 2.33
C GLY A 123 -6.36 -18.70 2.55
N ILE A 124 -6.16 -17.80 3.52
CA ILE A 124 -4.84 -17.26 3.86
C ILE A 124 -4.20 -18.21 4.88
N ASN A 125 -3.37 -19.14 4.40
CA ASN A 125 -2.78 -20.20 5.21
C ASN A 125 -1.29 -19.99 5.45
N ASN A 126 -0.60 -19.36 4.49
CA ASN A 126 0.84 -19.15 4.52
C ASN A 126 1.17 -17.71 4.13
N LEU A 127 2.16 -17.16 4.79
CA LEU A 127 2.73 -15.86 4.49
C LEU A 127 4.21 -16.02 4.18
N LYS A 128 4.77 -15.09 3.42
CA LYS A 128 6.20 -15.06 3.14
C LYS A 128 6.96 -14.30 4.22
N ASN A 129 7.98 -14.93 4.79
CA ASN A 129 8.86 -14.30 5.78
C ASN A 129 9.79 -13.29 5.10
N MET A 130 9.92 -12.11 5.67
CA MET A 130 10.76 -11.06 5.10
C MET A 130 12.20 -11.22 5.57
N ASP A 131 13.16 -10.93 4.69
CA ASP A 131 14.58 -10.89 5.00
C ASP A 131 15.17 -9.48 4.72
N PRO A 132 15.57 -8.73 5.77
CA PRO A 132 16.15 -7.41 5.60
C PRO A 132 17.58 -7.43 5.06
N ALA A 133 18.29 -8.57 5.09
CA ALA A 133 19.67 -8.66 4.64
C ALA A 133 19.81 -8.70 3.10
N THR A 134 18.71 -8.90 2.39
CA THR A 134 18.67 -8.95 0.92
C THR A 134 19.05 -7.60 0.30
N GLY A 135 19.52 -7.61 -0.95
CA GLY A 135 19.86 -6.37 -1.68
C GLY A 135 18.65 -5.65 -2.28
N ASP A 136 17.48 -6.29 -2.30
CA ASP A 136 16.25 -5.77 -2.89
C ASP A 136 15.11 -5.85 -1.86
N ALA A 137 14.56 -4.70 -1.49
CA ALA A 137 13.54 -4.60 -0.47
C ALA A 137 12.15 -5.05 -0.92
N THR A 138 11.95 -5.23 -2.22
CA THR A 138 10.63 -5.40 -2.85
C THR A 138 10.52 -6.70 -3.63
N PHE A 139 11.42 -6.98 -4.59
CA PHE A 139 11.29 -8.12 -5.50
C PHE A 139 12.05 -9.36 -5.03
N ALA A 140 13.06 -9.19 -4.18
CA ALA A 140 13.83 -10.30 -3.58
C ALA A 140 13.92 -10.12 -2.07
N ASN A 141 12.77 -9.89 -1.46
CA ASN A 141 12.56 -9.53 -0.06
C ASN A 141 12.31 -10.72 0.86
N ILE A 142 12.22 -11.95 0.32
CA ILE A 142 11.86 -13.17 1.06
C ILE A 142 13.09 -13.86 1.63
N ASN A 143 12.96 -14.39 2.84
CA ASN A 143 13.94 -15.28 3.46
C ASN A 143 14.07 -16.61 2.70
N THR A 144 15.25 -16.88 2.13
CA THR A 144 15.47 -18.09 1.33
C THR A 144 15.63 -19.38 2.16
N THR A 145 15.86 -19.28 3.47
CA THR A 145 16.07 -20.43 4.37
C THR A 145 14.77 -20.88 5.02
N THR A 146 13.95 -19.93 5.44
CA THR A 146 12.62 -20.16 6.04
C THR A 146 11.60 -19.22 5.36
N PRO A 147 11.24 -19.49 4.09
CA PRO A 147 10.41 -18.59 3.30
C PRO A 147 8.96 -18.55 3.74
N ASP A 148 8.44 -19.66 4.26
CA ASP A 148 7.01 -19.81 4.55
C ASP A 148 6.74 -19.74 6.06
N VAL A 149 5.78 -18.91 6.44
CA VAL A 149 5.24 -18.77 7.80
C VAL A 149 3.78 -19.15 7.76
N GLY A 150 3.44 -20.26 8.41
CA GLY A 150 2.04 -20.69 8.54
C GLY A 150 1.25 -19.72 9.42
N VAL A 151 0.04 -19.37 8.98
CA VAL A 151 -0.92 -18.59 9.77
C VAL A 151 -1.49 -19.48 10.85
N ALA A 152 -0.93 -19.37 12.06
CA ALA A 152 -1.29 -20.18 13.21
C ALA A 152 -1.17 -19.37 14.51
N ALA A 153 -1.64 -19.95 15.62
CA ALA A 153 -1.48 -19.34 16.93
C ALA A 153 0.00 -19.05 17.24
N ALA A 154 0.28 -17.89 17.85
CA ALA A 154 1.60 -17.32 18.12
C ALA A 154 2.41 -16.87 16.88
N ALA A 155 1.92 -17.07 15.65
CA ALA A 155 2.49 -16.39 14.49
C ALA A 155 2.22 -14.88 14.59
N ASN A 156 3.17 -14.07 14.10
CA ASN A 156 3.03 -12.61 14.17
C ASN A 156 2.64 -12.07 12.80
N VAL A 157 1.65 -11.19 12.78
CA VAL A 157 1.23 -10.45 11.61
C VAL A 157 1.27 -8.96 11.90
N LEU A 158 1.27 -8.16 10.84
CA LEU A 158 1.23 -6.72 10.97
C LEU A 158 -0.22 -6.25 11.12
N ALA A 159 -0.49 -5.39 12.10
CA ALA A 159 -1.77 -4.73 12.27
C ALA A 159 -1.61 -3.20 12.24
N LEU A 160 -2.66 -2.50 11.81
CA LEU A 160 -2.71 -1.04 11.87
C LEU A 160 -2.93 -0.58 13.31
N GLN A 161 -2.20 0.46 13.68
CA GLN A 161 -2.37 1.20 14.93
C GLN A 161 -2.28 2.71 14.69
N ASP A 162 -2.72 3.48 15.68
CA ASP A 162 -2.36 4.88 15.77
C ASP A 162 -0.98 5.02 16.43
N GLY A 163 -0.18 5.96 15.94
CA GLY A 163 1.05 6.38 16.59
C GLY A 163 0.75 7.16 17.87
N VAL A 164 1.73 7.20 18.78
CA VAL A 164 1.52 7.75 20.14
C VAL A 164 1.20 9.25 20.16
N ALA A 165 1.56 10.03 19.13
CA ALA A 165 1.33 11.47 19.13
C ALA A 165 0.97 12.10 17.77
N MET A 166 1.42 11.55 16.64
CA MET A 166 1.34 12.25 15.36
C MET A 166 0.65 11.48 14.23
N THR A 167 0.59 10.15 14.30
CA THR A 167 0.08 9.30 13.22
C THR A 167 -1.30 8.76 13.56
N THR A 168 -2.33 9.13 12.81
CA THR A 168 -3.74 8.77 13.07
C THR A 168 -4.31 7.86 11.99
N VAL A 169 -3.55 6.84 11.59
CA VAL A 169 -3.95 5.95 10.47
C VAL A 169 -5.13 5.06 10.85
N LEU A 170 -5.15 4.49 12.05
CA LEU A 170 -6.23 3.60 12.48
C LEU A 170 -7.51 4.41 12.75
N SER A 171 -7.40 5.51 13.49
CA SER A 171 -8.55 6.39 13.77
C SER A 171 -9.12 7.04 12.51
N ASN A 172 -8.28 7.32 11.50
CA ASN A 172 -8.72 7.87 10.21
C ASN A 172 -8.97 6.79 9.14
N LEU A 173 -8.96 5.50 9.48
CA LEU A 173 -8.98 4.43 8.50
C LEU A 173 -10.23 4.46 7.60
N ALA A 174 -11.37 4.91 8.13
CA ALA A 174 -12.61 5.08 7.36
C ALA A 174 -12.41 5.98 6.13
N HIS A 175 -11.71 7.10 6.35
CA HIS A 175 -11.38 8.07 5.31
C HIS A 175 -10.37 7.46 4.33
N VAL A 176 -9.31 6.84 4.85
CA VAL A 176 -8.25 6.23 4.02
C VAL A 176 -8.82 5.17 3.09
N MET A 177 -9.69 4.29 3.59
CA MET A 177 -10.32 3.22 2.82
C MET A 177 -11.54 3.69 2.00
N GLY A 178 -12.14 4.83 2.36
CA GLY A 178 -13.36 5.36 1.74
C GLY A 178 -14.61 4.54 2.08
N LYS A 179 -14.61 3.87 3.24
CA LYS A 179 -15.65 2.92 3.68
C LYS A 179 -15.81 2.98 5.20
N PRO A 180 -16.99 2.68 5.76
CA PRO A 180 -17.13 2.55 7.20
C PRO A 180 -16.25 1.41 7.74
N VAL A 181 -15.66 1.64 8.90
CA VAL A 181 -14.80 0.71 9.63
C VAL A 181 -15.18 0.72 11.10
N ASP A 182 -14.96 -0.38 11.80
CA ASP A 182 -15.15 -0.50 13.24
C ASP A 182 -13.83 -0.94 13.88
N THR A 183 -13.05 0.06 14.28
CA THR A 183 -11.75 -0.10 14.95
C THR A 183 -11.87 -0.49 16.41
N THR A 184 -13.09 -0.48 16.97
CA THR A 184 -13.35 -0.95 18.34
C THR A 184 -13.41 -2.47 18.35
N ALA A 185 -14.28 -3.04 17.51
CA ALA A 185 -14.53 -4.48 17.46
C ALA A 185 -13.49 -5.28 16.66
N ASN A 186 -12.76 -4.64 15.73
CA ASN A 186 -11.88 -5.35 14.78
C ASN A 186 -10.41 -4.91 14.84
N HIS A 187 -9.51 -5.86 14.61
CA HIS A 187 -8.13 -5.61 14.19
C HIS A 187 -8.08 -5.48 12.67
N TYR A 188 -7.25 -4.56 12.18
CA TYR A 188 -6.98 -4.37 10.76
C TYR A 188 -5.60 -4.91 10.42
N ILE A 189 -5.55 -6.12 9.89
CA ILE A 189 -4.32 -6.83 9.53
C ILE A 189 -3.88 -6.38 8.14
N VAL A 190 -2.58 -6.12 8.00
CA VAL A 190 -1.96 -5.66 6.76
C VAL A 190 -1.01 -6.73 6.26
N LEU A 191 -1.22 -7.13 5.01
CA LEU A 191 -0.39 -8.11 4.31
C LEU A 191 0.13 -7.48 3.02
N GLY A 192 1.37 -7.76 2.67
CA GLY A 192 1.98 -7.26 1.45
C GLY A 192 1.57 -8.11 0.25
N LEU A 193 1.18 -7.47 -0.85
CA LEU A 193 0.93 -8.19 -2.08
C LEU A 193 2.28 -8.43 -2.77
N GLY A 194 2.97 -9.51 -2.42
CA GLY A 194 4.26 -9.91 -3.02
C GLY A 194 4.11 -10.63 -4.37
N ASP A 195 5.21 -10.79 -5.10
CA ASP A 195 5.22 -11.55 -6.38
C ASP A 195 4.88 -13.03 -6.20
N ASP A 196 5.19 -13.61 -5.03
CA ASP A 196 4.87 -14.98 -4.66
C ASP A 196 3.40 -15.19 -4.27
N SER A 197 2.62 -14.11 -4.15
CA SER A 197 1.21 -14.21 -3.83
C SER A 197 0.47 -14.92 -4.96
N THR A 198 -0.48 -15.79 -4.60
CA THR A 198 -1.25 -16.57 -5.58
C THR A 198 -2.14 -15.73 -6.49
N ILE A 199 -2.27 -14.42 -6.24
CA ILE A 199 -2.93 -13.49 -7.15
C ILE A 199 -2.15 -13.30 -8.46
N ALA A 200 -0.82 -13.36 -8.39
CA ALA A 200 0.08 -13.20 -9.52
C ALA A 200 -0.05 -14.39 -10.47
N GLY A 201 -0.08 -14.11 -11.77
CA GLY A 201 -0.41 -15.10 -12.79
C GLY A 201 -1.88 -15.59 -12.78
N SER A 202 -2.72 -15.05 -11.89
CA SER A 202 -4.16 -15.37 -11.80
C SER A 202 -5.00 -14.14 -12.17
N THR A 203 -5.48 -13.38 -11.17
CA THR A 203 -6.32 -12.21 -11.48
C THR A 203 -5.52 -10.97 -11.88
N VAL A 204 -4.23 -10.95 -11.58
CA VAL A 204 -3.25 -10.00 -12.12
C VAL A 204 -2.13 -10.78 -12.82
N SER A 205 -1.57 -10.23 -13.91
CA SER A 205 -0.41 -10.83 -14.58
C SER A 205 0.79 -10.78 -13.64
N ASP A 206 1.09 -9.57 -13.18
CA ASP A 206 2.20 -9.25 -12.29
C ASP A 206 1.69 -8.26 -11.25
N VAL A 207 2.26 -8.29 -10.04
CA VAL A 207 1.84 -7.38 -8.98
C VAL A 207 2.43 -6.00 -9.23
N PRO A 208 1.61 -4.93 -9.24
CA PRO A 208 2.12 -3.59 -9.48
C PRO A 208 2.98 -3.11 -8.31
N VAL A 209 3.93 -2.23 -8.63
CA VAL A 209 4.76 -1.55 -7.64
C VAL A 209 4.52 -0.05 -7.68
N HIS A 210 4.68 0.59 -6.54
CA HIS A 210 4.73 2.03 -6.44
C HIS A 210 6.10 2.54 -6.91
N PHE A 211 6.09 3.57 -7.76
CA PHE A 211 7.32 4.20 -8.25
C PHE A 211 7.67 5.38 -7.36
N SER A 212 8.64 5.23 -6.46
CA SER A 212 9.06 6.35 -5.61
C SER A 212 9.72 7.49 -6.41
N GLN A 213 9.44 8.72 -6.01
CA GLN A 213 10.02 9.93 -6.61
C GLN A 213 11.50 10.11 -6.23
N ASN A 214 11.96 9.43 -5.16
CA ASN A 214 13.33 9.52 -4.64
C ASN A 214 14.06 8.19 -4.84
N GLY A 215 15.27 8.22 -5.40
CA GLY A 215 16.07 7.00 -5.65
C GLY A 215 16.37 6.18 -4.39
N ASN A 216 16.51 6.83 -3.23
CA ASN A 216 16.73 6.16 -1.94
C ASN A 216 15.49 5.40 -1.43
N MET A 217 14.32 5.67 -2.02
CA MET A 217 13.04 5.02 -1.69
C MET A 217 12.58 4.10 -2.84
N GLY A 218 13.45 3.83 -3.82
CA GLY A 218 13.17 2.85 -4.87
C GLY A 218 13.09 1.42 -4.34
N ALA A 219 12.60 0.51 -5.18
CA ALA A 219 12.30 -0.88 -4.84
C ALA A 219 13.45 -1.63 -4.15
N ASN A 220 14.69 -1.31 -4.52
CA ASN A 220 15.88 -1.93 -3.93
C ASN A 220 16.05 -1.60 -2.44
N ASN A 221 15.63 -0.40 -2.02
CA ASN A 221 15.89 0.13 -0.67
C ASN A 221 14.66 0.15 0.24
N ALA A 222 13.45 0.26 -0.34
CA ALA A 222 12.20 0.30 0.41
C ALA A 222 11.14 -0.59 -0.24
N TYR A 223 10.31 -1.22 0.59
CA TYR A 223 9.16 -2.01 0.15
C TYR A 223 8.17 -1.15 -0.63
N ASN A 224 8.00 -1.43 -1.92
CA ASN A 224 7.16 -0.65 -2.83
C ASN A 224 5.93 -1.41 -3.37
N HIS A 225 5.75 -2.67 -3.00
CA HIS A 225 4.52 -3.38 -3.33
C HIS A 225 3.34 -2.78 -2.56
N PHE A 226 2.15 -2.89 -3.14
CA PHE A 226 0.93 -2.50 -2.45
C PHE A 226 0.64 -3.48 -1.32
N VAL A 227 -0.10 -3.01 -0.33
CA VAL A 227 -0.56 -3.83 0.79
C VAL A 227 -2.07 -4.00 0.71
N VAL A 228 -2.56 -5.07 1.31
CA VAL A 228 -3.98 -5.38 1.45
C VAL A 228 -4.35 -5.38 2.91
N VAL A 229 -5.54 -4.86 3.21
CA VAL A 229 -6.06 -4.74 4.57
C VAL A 229 -7.24 -5.69 4.75
N PHE A 230 -7.11 -6.57 5.73
CA PHE A 230 -8.16 -7.46 6.18
C PHE A 230 -8.63 -7.04 7.58
N GLU A 231 -9.92 -7.09 7.82
CA GLU A 231 -10.45 -6.97 9.17
C GLU A 231 -10.75 -8.34 9.77
N VAL A 232 -10.38 -8.50 11.04
CA VAL A 232 -10.70 -9.67 11.86
C VAL A 232 -11.26 -9.19 13.19
N LEU A 233 -12.18 -9.96 13.76
CA LEU A 233 -12.74 -9.64 15.07
C LEU A 233 -11.66 -9.78 16.15
N LYS A 234 -11.57 -8.78 17.04
CA LYS A 234 -10.72 -8.88 18.25
C LYS A 234 -11.28 -9.92 19.22
N THR A 235 -12.60 -9.89 19.38
CA THR A 235 -13.36 -10.73 20.31
C THR A 235 -14.74 -11.01 19.70
N GLY A 236 -15.53 -11.86 20.35
CA GLY A 236 -16.89 -12.11 19.88
C GLY A 236 -17.87 -10.95 20.14
N CYS A 237 -17.52 -9.94 20.94
CA CYS A 237 -18.43 -8.85 21.28
C CYS A 237 -18.16 -7.58 20.47
N SER A 238 -19.23 -6.90 20.04
CA SER A 238 -19.15 -5.67 19.23
C SER A 238 -18.51 -4.48 19.95
N ASP A 239 -18.36 -4.52 21.28
CA ASP A 239 -17.67 -3.49 22.06
C ASP A 239 -16.15 -3.72 22.14
N GLY A 240 -15.64 -4.80 21.53
CA GLY A 240 -14.23 -5.18 21.55
C GLY A 240 -13.75 -5.75 22.89
N VAL A 241 -14.64 -6.01 23.85
CA VAL A 241 -14.30 -6.59 25.15
C VAL A 241 -14.29 -8.12 25.03
N ALA A 242 -13.30 -8.76 25.65
CA ALA A 242 -13.17 -10.22 25.67
C ALA A 242 -14.11 -10.82 26.74
N VAL A 243 -15.38 -10.93 26.38
CA VAL A 243 -16.44 -11.52 27.22
C VAL A 243 -17.10 -12.70 26.51
N ASP A 244 -17.94 -13.46 27.22
CA ASP A 244 -18.83 -14.44 26.59
C ASP A 244 -20.07 -13.77 25.98
N ALA A 245 -20.88 -14.55 25.26
CA ALA A 245 -22.07 -14.07 24.59
C ALA A 245 -23.10 -13.45 25.54
N ALA A 246 -23.27 -14.00 26.75
CA ALA A 246 -24.26 -13.54 27.71
C ALA A 246 -23.82 -12.21 28.36
N ALA A 247 -22.54 -12.09 28.68
CA ALA A 247 -21.94 -10.87 29.19
C ALA A 247 -21.93 -9.77 28.11
N CYS A 248 -21.69 -10.11 26.84
CA CYS A 248 -21.80 -9.18 25.72
C CYS A 248 -23.22 -8.60 25.60
N ASP A 249 -24.25 -9.45 25.62
CA ASP A 249 -25.65 -9.03 25.54
C ASP A 249 -26.05 -8.18 26.76
N THR A 250 -25.58 -8.54 27.96
CA THR A 250 -25.81 -7.77 29.19
C THR A 250 -25.20 -6.36 29.12
N ALA A 251 -24.08 -6.19 28.40
CA ALA A 251 -23.45 -4.90 28.12
C ALA A 251 -24.14 -4.12 26.99
N GLY A 252 -25.17 -4.69 26.34
CA GLY A 252 -25.84 -4.11 25.18
C GLY A 252 -25.07 -4.28 23.87
N GLY A 253 -24.05 -5.15 23.85
CA GLY A 253 -23.29 -5.49 22.66
C GLY A 253 -23.96 -6.56 21.79
N THR A 254 -23.55 -6.64 20.54
CA THR A 254 -23.97 -7.71 19.61
C THR A 254 -22.89 -8.79 19.58
N TRP A 255 -23.27 -10.04 19.90
CA TRP A 255 -22.35 -11.17 19.83
C TRP A 255 -22.24 -11.73 18.41
N THR A 256 -21.00 -11.87 17.94
CA THR A 256 -20.63 -12.59 16.72
C THR A 256 -19.68 -13.71 17.12
N ASN A 257 -19.96 -14.96 16.74
CA ASN A 257 -19.09 -16.09 17.11
C ASN A 257 -17.73 -15.96 16.38
N PRO A 258 -16.63 -15.71 17.10
CA PRO A 258 -15.35 -15.43 16.47
C PRO A 258 -14.71 -16.70 15.87
N ASP A 259 -15.10 -17.91 16.31
CA ASP A 259 -14.60 -19.19 15.77
C ASP A 259 -15.10 -19.50 14.36
N ASN A 260 -16.24 -18.93 13.98
CA ASN A 260 -16.86 -19.11 12.67
C ASN A 260 -16.81 -17.85 11.82
N HIS A 261 -16.22 -16.78 12.35
CA HIS A 261 -16.04 -15.55 11.62
C HIS A 261 -14.98 -15.74 10.53
N LYS A 262 -15.13 -14.98 9.45
CA LYS A 262 -14.23 -14.97 8.30
C LYS A 262 -13.60 -13.59 8.22
N ALA A 263 -12.29 -13.51 7.99
CA ALA A 263 -11.64 -12.23 7.75
C ALA A 263 -12.30 -11.54 6.54
N ARG A 264 -12.55 -10.23 6.64
CA ARG A 264 -13.16 -9.48 5.54
C ARG A 264 -12.13 -8.58 4.88
N PHE A 265 -12.05 -8.64 3.55
CA PHE A 265 -11.24 -7.70 2.79
C PHE A 265 -11.84 -6.28 2.85
N VAL A 266 -11.03 -5.32 3.27
CA VAL A 266 -11.42 -3.91 3.42
C VAL A 266 -11.05 -3.14 2.15
N GLY A 267 -9.80 -3.28 1.72
CA GLY A 267 -9.22 -2.62 0.56
C GLY A 267 -7.71 -2.79 0.48
N SER A 268 -7.15 -2.35 -0.64
CA SER A 268 -5.71 -2.23 -0.87
C SER A 268 -5.24 -0.82 -0.56
N ALA A 269 -3.96 -0.68 -0.25
CA ALA A 269 -3.34 0.58 0.13
C ALA A 269 -1.86 0.62 -0.25
N MET A 270 -1.27 1.81 -0.16
CA MET A 270 0.17 2.04 -0.19
C MET A 270 0.65 2.40 1.22
N ALA A 271 1.62 1.64 1.72
CA ALA A 271 2.30 1.93 2.97
C ALA A 271 3.41 2.97 2.72
N MET A 272 3.10 4.25 2.87
CA MET A 272 4.04 5.34 2.63
C MET A 272 4.78 5.74 3.92
N GLY A 273 5.90 6.43 3.76
CA GLY A 273 6.63 7.01 4.88
C GLY A 273 5.91 8.22 5.49
N MET A 274 6.47 8.75 6.57
CA MET A 274 5.98 9.92 7.30
C MET A 274 4.53 9.76 7.78
N GLY A 275 4.17 8.55 8.24
CA GLY A 275 2.84 8.28 8.80
C GLY A 275 1.69 8.33 7.80
N ASN A 276 1.99 8.32 6.51
CA ASN A 276 0.99 8.31 5.45
C ASN A 276 0.65 6.87 5.08
N PHE A 277 -0.59 6.46 5.33
CA PHE A 277 -1.14 5.23 4.79
C PHE A 277 -2.20 5.62 3.76
N GLU A 278 -1.98 5.23 2.51
CA GLU A 278 -2.81 5.74 1.41
C GLU A 278 -3.70 4.66 0.83
N GLY A 279 -5.02 4.83 0.97
CA GLY A 279 -6.02 4.00 0.32
C GLY A 279 -6.80 4.76 -0.75
N LEU A 280 -7.73 4.07 -1.40
CA LEU A 280 -8.54 4.66 -2.47
C LEU A 280 -9.35 5.88 -1.98
N GLY A 281 -9.94 5.78 -0.79
CA GLY A 281 -10.72 6.88 -0.20
C GLY A 281 -9.87 8.13 0.05
N GLY A 282 -8.70 7.95 0.67
CA GLY A 282 -7.73 9.03 0.89
C GLY A 282 -7.32 9.70 -0.42
N SER A 283 -7.04 8.92 -1.46
CA SER A 283 -6.60 9.45 -2.76
C SER A 283 -7.65 10.29 -3.47
N MET A 284 -8.90 9.84 -3.42
CA MET A 284 -10.02 10.55 -4.03
C MET A 284 -10.33 11.84 -3.27
N ILE A 285 -10.30 11.80 -1.93
CA ILE A 285 -10.62 12.98 -1.12
C ILE A 285 -9.52 14.04 -1.26
N ARG A 286 -8.25 13.65 -1.21
CA ARG A 286 -7.13 14.58 -1.44
C ARG A 286 -7.18 15.22 -2.82
N TYR A 287 -7.63 14.51 -3.84
CA TYR A 287 -7.86 15.11 -5.16
C TYR A 287 -8.88 16.26 -5.09
N TYR A 288 -10.01 16.06 -4.41
CA TYR A 288 -11.03 17.11 -4.27
C TYR A 288 -10.56 18.27 -3.40
N GLU A 289 -9.88 18.02 -2.29
CA GLU A 289 -9.31 19.06 -1.41
C GLU A 289 -8.29 19.93 -2.16
N ASN A 290 -7.40 19.31 -2.94
CA ASN A 290 -6.41 20.02 -3.73
C ASN A 290 -7.03 20.77 -4.92
N THR A 291 -8.16 20.31 -5.44
CA THR A 291 -8.89 21.00 -6.52
C THR A 291 -9.69 22.19 -5.98
N ALA A 292 -10.19 22.12 -4.75
CA ALA A 292 -10.92 23.21 -4.11
C ALA A 292 -10.03 24.39 -3.66
N GLN A 293 -8.70 24.20 -3.60
CA GLN A 293 -7.72 25.23 -3.22
C GLN A 293 -7.08 25.97 -4.41
N ASN A 294 -7.42 25.60 -5.65
CA ASN A 294 -7.01 26.29 -6.88
C ASN A 294 -8.17 27.07 -7.50
#